data_AF-A0A9P6WX96-F1
#
_entry.id   AF-A0A9P6WX96-F1
#
_cell.length_a   1.000
_cell.length_b   1.000
_cell.length_c   1.000
_cell.angle_alpha   90.00
_cell.angle_beta   90.00
_cell.angle_gamma   90.00
#
_symmetry.space_group_name_H-M   'P 1'
#
loop_
_entity.id
_entity.type
_entity.pdbx_description
1 polymer ?
#
loop_
_entity_poly.entity_id
_entity_poly.type
_entity_poly.pdbx_seq_one_letter_code
_entity_poly.pdbx_strand_id
1 'polypeptide(L)'
;MLTRSHATECLHMHRRLQMPRTEADPLSFLLNQLPNKRKKLMSPNANSTNSAWTVRWPAICQILFELDYMHHGKLPSESPLLVPSW
;
A
#
# COMPACT_ATOMS: atom_id res chain seq x y z
N MET A 1 -4.46 -5.33 20.12
CA MET A 1 -4.30 -4.06 19.37
C MET A 1 -3.28 -4.28 18.28
N LEU A 2 -3.59 -3.92 17.03
CA LEU A 2 -2.62 -4.02 15.95
C LEU A 2 -1.60 -2.90 16.10
N THR A 3 -0.33 -3.25 16.39
CA THR A 3 0.78 -2.28 16.39
C THR A 3 1.42 -2.22 15.01
N ARG A 4 2.06 -1.10 14.67
CA ARG A 4 2.72 -0.93 13.36
C ARG A 4 3.77 -2.01 13.10
N SER A 5 4.60 -2.33 14.09
CA SER A 5 5.59 -3.40 14.01
C SER A 5 4.99 -4.77 13.75
N HIS A 6 3.87 -5.10 14.42
CA HIS A 6 3.16 -6.35 14.21
C HIS A 6 2.58 -6.45 12.79
N ALA A 7 2.04 -5.35 12.26
CA ALA A 7 1.54 -5.31 10.89
C ALA A 7 2.67 -5.43 9.86
N THR A 8 3.82 -4.78 10.09
CA THR A 8 4.99 -4.86 9.23
C THR A 8 5.52 -6.30 9.11
N GLU A 9 5.54 -7.01 10.24
CA GLU A 9 5.96 -8.42 10.29
C GLU A 9 4.92 -9.36 9.68
N CYS A 10 3.64 -9.21 10.04
CA CYS A 10 2.53 -10.06 9.57
C CYS A 10 2.30 -9.94 8.05
N LEU A 11 2.37 -8.73 7.51
CA LEU A 11 2.17 -8.48 6.07
C LEU A 11 3.46 -8.58 5.26
N HIS A 12 4.58 -8.94 5.90
CA HIS A 12 5.90 -9.01 5.30
C HIS A 12 6.23 -7.78 4.44
N MET A 13 5.91 -6.58 4.95
CA MET A 13 5.94 -5.34 4.17
C MET A 13 7.32 -5.10 3.56
N HIS A 14 8.40 -5.38 4.28
CA HIS A 14 9.78 -5.26 3.77
C HIS A 14 10.03 -6.07 2.49
N ARG A 15 9.53 -7.33 2.45
CA ARG A 15 9.73 -8.21 1.30
C ARG A 15 8.90 -7.74 0.10
N ARG A 16 7.63 -7.41 0.34
CA ARG A 16 6.70 -6.96 -0.70
C ARG A 16 7.07 -5.61 -1.29
N LEU A 17 7.57 -4.71 -0.44
CA LEU A 17 8.00 -3.35 -0.82
C LEU A 17 9.46 -3.27 -1.27
N GLN A 18 10.21 -4.38 -1.19
CA GLN A 18 11.66 -4.43 -1.44
C GLN A 18 12.43 -3.37 -0.63
N MET A 19 12.08 -3.26 0.65
CA MET A 19 12.64 -2.29 1.58
C MET A 19 13.56 -2.98 2.60
N PRO A 20 14.68 -2.35 2.98
CA PRO A 20 15.54 -2.88 4.02
C PRO A 20 14.81 -2.95 5.36
N ARG A 21 15.11 -3.98 6.17
CA ARG A 21 14.54 -4.18 7.51
C ARG A 21 14.94 -3.09 8.52
N THR A 22 15.88 -2.21 8.14
CA THR A 22 16.32 -1.08 8.96
C THR A 22 15.27 0.03 9.03
N GLU A 23 14.33 0.08 8.08
CA GLU A 23 13.26 1.08 8.08
C GLU A 23 12.11 0.66 9.01
N ALA A 24 11.83 1.46 10.03
CA ALA A 24 10.79 1.14 11.01
C ALA A 24 9.37 1.17 10.42
N ASP A 25 9.15 1.96 9.37
CA ASP A 25 7.85 2.09 8.69
C ASP A 25 8.06 2.13 7.16
N PRO A 26 8.23 0.96 6.51
CA PRO A 26 8.51 0.89 5.08
C PRO A 26 7.35 1.42 4.23
N LEU A 27 6.11 1.38 4.75
CA LEU A 27 4.93 1.86 4.06
C LEU A 27 4.90 3.40 4.04
N SER A 28 5.05 4.04 5.21
CA SER A 28 5.12 5.51 5.28
C SER A 28 6.31 6.06 4.51
N PHE A 29 7.45 5.39 4.55
CA PHE A 29 8.64 5.78 3.77
C PHE A 29 8.33 5.86 2.28
N LEU A 30 7.71 4.82 1.71
CA LEU A 30 7.32 4.82 0.31
C LEU A 30 6.25 5.87 0.02
N LEU A 31 5.21 5.99 0.84
CA LEU A 31 4.17 7.00 0.65
C LEU A 31 4.73 8.43 0.63
N ASN A 32 5.75 8.71 1.45
CA ASN A 32 6.45 10.01 1.43
C ASN A 32 7.29 10.23 0.16
N GLN A 33 7.69 9.15 -0.52
CA GLN A 33 8.39 9.19 -1.80
C GLN A 33 7.45 9.20 -3.02
N LEU A 34 6.14 9.30 -2.80
CA LEU A 34 5.19 9.41 -3.90
C LEU A 34 5.62 10.54 -4.84
N PRO A 35 5.50 10.35 -6.16
CA PRO A 35 5.75 11.39 -7.14
C PRO A 35 4.68 12.48 -6.98
N ASN A 36 4.90 13.36 -5.99
CA ASN A 36 4.05 14.51 -5.77
C ASN A 36 4.21 15.41 -7.00
N LYS A 37 3.09 15.81 -7.61
CA LYS A 37 3.05 16.59 -8.85
C LYS A 37 3.97 17.82 -8.83
N ARG A 38 4.30 18.35 -7.64
CA ARG A 38 5.27 19.44 -7.44
C ARG A 38 6.74 19.06 -7.69
N LYS A 39 7.18 17.84 -7.33
CA LYS A 39 8.55 17.36 -7.55
C LYS A 39 8.79 16.87 -8.99
N LYS A 40 7.70 16.61 -9.73
CA LYS A 40 7.69 16.13 -11.13
C LYS A 40 8.35 17.10 -12.12
N LEU A 41 8.32 18.40 -11.86
CA LEU A 41 8.85 19.40 -12.79
C LEU A 41 10.39 19.56 -12.74
N MET A 42 11.06 19.06 -11.69
CA MET A 42 12.46 19.39 -11.42
C MET A 42 13.44 18.22 -11.61
N SER A 43 12.99 17.04 -12.06
CA SER A 43 13.87 15.86 -12.18
C SER A 43 13.89 15.27 -13.60
N PRO A 44 15.07 15.14 -14.24
CA PRO A 44 15.22 14.45 -15.52
C PRO A 44 14.82 12.97 -15.47
N ASN A 45 14.70 12.39 -14.27
CA ASN A 45 14.48 10.96 -14.06
C ASN A 45 13.02 10.60 -13.73
N ALA A 46 12.08 11.53 -13.97
CA ALA A 46 10.66 11.38 -13.69
C ALA A 46 10.02 10.17 -14.40
N ASN A 47 10.52 9.78 -15.59
CA ASN A 47 9.98 8.66 -16.35
C ASN A 47 10.39 7.30 -15.75
N SER A 48 11.63 7.15 -15.27
CA SER A 48 12.10 5.93 -14.60
C SER A 48 11.44 5.73 -13.23
N THR A 49 11.29 6.81 -12.47
CA THR A 49 10.56 6.79 -11.19
C THR A 49 9.08 6.46 -11.36
N ASN A 50 8.41 6.96 -12.41
CA ASN A 50 7.03 6.56 -12.72
C ASN A 50 6.91 5.06 -13.01
N SER A 51 7.83 4.48 -13.78
CA SER A 51 7.80 3.04 -14.09
C SER A 51 7.98 2.18 -12.84
N ALA A 52 8.96 2.50 -12.00
CA ALA A 52 9.18 1.79 -10.74
C ALA A 52 7.97 1.91 -9.78
N TRP A 53 7.33 3.09 -9.75
CA TRP A 53 6.12 3.31 -8.96
C TRP A 53 4.92 2.53 -9.46
N THR A 54 4.69 2.45 -10.77
CA THR A 54 3.61 1.64 -11.36
C THR A 54 3.75 0.16 -10.98
N VAL A 55 4.99 -0.36 -10.87
CA VAL A 55 5.24 -1.75 -10.45
C VAL A 55 5.07 -1.94 -8.94
N ARG A 56 5.45 -0.96 -8.12
CA ARG A 56 5.37 -1.05 -6.64
C ARG A 56 4.00 -0.68 -6.08
N TRP A 57 3.20 0.08 -6.82
CA TRP A 57 1.88 0.56 -6.39
C TRP A 57 0.88 -0.57 -6.06
N PRO A 58 0.76 -1.64 -6.86
CA PRO A 58 -0.11 -2.77 -6.52
C PRO A 58 0.23 -3.40 -5.16
N ALA A 59 1.52 -3.54 -4.85
CA ALA A 59 1.96 -4.08 -3.56
C ALA A 59 1.58 -3.16 -2.39
N ILE A 60 1.67 -1.84 -2.58
CA ILE A 60 1.25 -0.84 -1.59
C ILE A 60 -0.27 -0.90 -1.38
N CYS A 61 -1.05 -0.94 -2.47
CA CYS A 61 -2.51 -1.07 -2.40
C CYS A 61 -2.93 -2.35 -1.67
N GLN A 62 -2.25 -3.47 -1.93
CA GLN A 62 -2.57 -4.73 -1.30
C GLN A 62 -2.22 -4.74 0.20
N ILE A 63 -1.08 -4.15 0.59
CA ILE A 63 -0.74 -3.98 2.01
C ILE A 63 -1.75 -3.08 2.72
N LEU A 64 -2.17 -1.97 2.09
CA LEU A 64 -3.19 -1.08 2.64
C LEU A 64 -4.54 -1.79 2.80
N PHE A 65 -4.93 -2.60 1.81
CA PHE A 65 -6.15 -3.39 1.88
C PHE A 65 -6.10 -4.44 2.99
N GLU A 66 -4.99 -5.16 3.14
CA GLU A 66 -4.81 -6.14 4.20
C GLU A 66 -4.73 -5.47 5.60
N LEU A 67 -4.12 -4.28 5.69
CA LEU A 67 -4.14 -3.44 6.90
C LEU A 67 -5.57 -3.02 7.26
N ASP A 68 -6.30 -2.49 6.29
CA ASP A 68 -7.69 -2.07 6.45
C ASP A 68 -8.56 -3.24 6.92
N TYR A 69 -8.38 -4.41 6.29
CA TYR A 69 -9.06 -5.64 6.68
C TYR A 69 -8.77 -6.07 8.14
N MET A 70 -7.50 -6.01 8.57
CA MET A 70 -7.12 -6.33 9.96
C MET A 70 -7.63 -5.31 10.97
N HIS A 71 -7.67 -4.02 10.60
CA HIS A 71 -8.16 -2.93 11.45
C HIS A 71 -9.68 -2.93 11.60
N HIS A 72 -10.38 -3.16 10.49
CA HIS A 72 -11.85 -3.13 10.45
C HIS A 72 -12.48 -4.47 10.81
N GLY A 73 -11.67 -5.55 10.92
CA GLY A 73 -12.06 -6.81 11.50
C GLY A 73 -13.41 -7.29 10.97
N LYS A 74 -13.38 -7.86 9.75
CA LYS A 74 -14.53 -8.35 8.94
C LYS A 74 -14.99 -7.30 7.92
N LEU A 75 -15.03 -7.71 6.65
CA LEU A 75 -15.70 -6.98 5.56
C LEU A 75 -17.08 -6.50 6.04
N PRO A 76 -17.63 -5.39 5.49
CA PRO A 76 -19.07 -5.18 5.58
C PRO A 76 -19.74 -6.48 5.13
N SER A 77 -20.46 -7.10 6.06
CA SER A 77 -21.39 -8.17 5.74
C SER A 77 -22.26 -7.66 4.61
N GLU A 78 -22.35 -8.45 3.55
CA GLU A 78 -23.38 -8.34 2.52
C GLU A 78 -23.22 -7.16 1.54
N SER A 79 -22.63 -7.45 0.38
CA SER A 79 -23.29 -7.06 -0.85
C SER A 79 -24.57 -7.92 -0.94
N PRO A 80 -25.78 -7.38 -0.82
CA PRO A 80 -26.93 -8.09 -1.37
C PRO A 80 -26.71 -8.05 -2.87
N LEU A 81 -26.30 -9.19 -3.42
CA LEU A 81 -26.56 -9.50 -4.81
C LEU A 81 -28.04 -9.19 -5.03
N LEU A 82 -28.34 -8.07 -5.70
CA LEU A 82 -29.67 -7.74 -6.15
C LEU A 82 -30.09 -8.86 -7.10
N VAL A 83 -30.74 -9.86 -6.51
CA VAL A 83 -31.50 -10.90 -7.17
C VAL A 83 -32.46 -10.18 -8.11
N PRO A 84 -32.45 -10.45 -9.44
CA PRO A 84 -33.44 -9.86 -10.32
C PRO A 84 -34.81 -10.38 -9.90
N SER A 85 -35.69 -9.49 -9.42
CA SER A 85 -37.08 -9.82 -9.18
C SER A 85 -37.77 -9.99 -10.54
N TRP A 86 -38.10 -11.23 -10.89
CA TRP A 86 -39.15 -11.54 -11.84
C TRP A 86 -40.48 -11.67 -11.08
#